data_AF-A0A0R1VBE6-F1
#
_entry.id   AF-A0A0R1VBE6-F1
#
_cell.length_a   1.000
_cell.length_b   1.000
_cell.length_c   1.000
_cell.angle_alpha   90.00
_cell.angle_beta   90.00
_cell.angle_gamma   90.00
#
_symmetry.space_group_name_H-M   'P 1'
#
loop_
_entity.id
_entity.type
_entity.pdbx_description
1 polymer ?
#
loop_
_entity_poly.entity_id
_entity_poly.type
_entity_poly.pdbx_seq_one_letter_code
_entity_poly.pdbx_strand_id
1 'polypeptide(L)'
;MASPQTQSATGDFIQSQLGIKVNYLNDLSSAIDQHQDRKVYQLLNQSRFDHEVLGKELTPNHPSTVDLVDNLHDELSNFLSTNLIDYLGKAYPFFYYQEYTKGHFRIFFGNWWDRREFGELDVVNVKFDFNEEEYTKLAKAVELARENKRYNSEKINELSEENEHLQALLDSEEERESKRAQLEDDLREASSRSGIFESKESRESREAIVQQISQLDEEQQATHNALDNIKRNEKIILDLSKENTILSYEQKSINDVFGSFNDFEKANDQLYVAYLNHLAKTKVGENHE
;
A
#
# COMPACT_ATOMS: atom_id res chain seq x y z
N MET A 1 -57.18 22.15 -2.90
CA MET A 1 -57.67 21.69 -1.59
C MET A 1 -57.43 20.20 -1.53
N ALA A 2 -56.47 19.74 -0.71
CA ALA A 2 -56.24 18.30 -0.53
C ALA A 2 -57.36 17.72 0.34
N SER A 3 -57.96 16.62 -0.09
CA SER A 3 -59.10 15.99 0.59
C SER A 3 -58.73 15.49 2.00
N PRO A 4 -59.66 15.51 2.98
CA PRO A 4 -59.41 15.06 4.36
C PRO A 4 -58.87 13.63 4.48
N GLN A 5 -59.19 12.76 3.51
CA GLN A 5 -58.70 11.38 3.44
C GLN A 5 -57.17 11.28 3.22
N THR A 6 -56.56 12.26 2.53
CA THR A 6 -55.12 12.25 2.24
C THR A 6 -54.28 12.66 3.46
N GLN A 7 -54.85 13.48 4.37
CA GLN A 7 -54.19 13.90 5.61
C GLN A 7 -54.16 12.78 6.67
N SER A 8 -55.24 11.98 6.79
CA SER A 8 -55.28 10.82 7.70
C SER A 8 -54.26 9.74 7.31
N ALA A 9 -54.22 9.37 6.02
CA ALA A 9 -53.29 8.35 5.52
C ALA A 9 -51.81 8.76 5.64
N THR A 10 -51.52 10.07 5.54
CA THR A 10 -50.17 10.60 5.75
C THR A 10 -49.78 10.54 7.25
N GLY A 11 -50.70 10.83 8.16
CA GLY A 11 -50.48 10.70 9.60
C GLY A 11 -50.19 9.26 10.04
N ASP A 12 -50.98 8.31 9.54
CA ASP A 12 -50.80 6.87 9.83
C ASP A 12 -49.45 6.35 9.29
N PHE A 13 -49.04 6.82 8.11
CA PHE A 13 -47.73 6.49 7.53
C PHE A 13 -46.57 7.01 8.39
N ILE A 14 -46.64 8.28 8.85
CA ILE A 14 -45.61 8.86 9.72
C ILE A 14 -45.54 8.11 11.04
N GLN A 15 -46.68 7.79 11.66
CA GLN A 15 -46.72 7.06 12.93
C GLN A 15 -46.13 5.64 12.79
N SER A 16 -46.42 4.95 11.68
CA SER A 16 -45.82 3.65 11.36
C SER A 16 -44.30 3.76 11.20
N GLN A 17 -43.80 4.75 10.45
CA GLN A 17 -42.36 4.95 10.29
C GLN A 17 -41.66 5.29 11.62
N LEU A 18 -42.28 6.12 12.46
CA LEU A 18 -41.74 6.43 13.79
C LEU A 18 -41.70 5.19 14.69
N GLY A 19 -42.74 4.35 14.65
CA GLY A 19 -42.77 3.08 15.37
C GLY A 19 -41.62 2.15 14.98
N ILE A 20 -41.34 2.03 13.66
CA ILE A 20 -40.20 1.25 13.15
C ILE A 20 -38.88 1.78 13.71
N LYS A 21 -38.68 3.10 13.68
CA LYS A 21 -37.44 3.74 14.19
C LYS A 21 -37.26 3.53 15.71
N VAL A 22 -38.32 3.70 16.50
CA VAL A 22 -38.27 3.50 17.95
C VAL A 22 -37.94 2.06 18.30
N ASN A 23 -38.58 1.09 17.63
CA ASN A 23 -38.31 -0.32 17.86
C ASN A 23 -36.87 -0.68 17.50
N TYR A 24 -36.36 -0.18 16.37
CA TYR A 24 -34.98 -0.37 15.95
C TYR A 24 -33.98 0.13 17.00
N LEU A 25 -34.17 1.38 17.49
CA LEU A 25 -33.27 1.96 18.50
C LEU A 25 -33.35 1.21 19.84
N ASN A 26 -34.53 0.74 20.24
CA ASN A 26 -34.69 -0.08 21.44
C ASN A 26 -33.97 -1.43 21.30
N ASP A 27 -34.10 -2.09 20.14
CA ASP A 27 -33.42 -3.34 19.86
C ASP A 27 -31.89 -3.16 19.85
N LEU A 28 -31.40 -2.06 19.27
CA LEU A 28 -29.97 -1.73 19.23
C LEU A 28 -29.44 -1.44 20.63
N SER A 29 -30.13 -0.60 21.41
CA SER A 29 -29.75 -0.31 22.80
C SER A 29 -29.70 -1.58 23.64
N SER A 30 -30.73 -2.44 23.54
CA SER A 30 -30.79 -3.71 24.25
C SER A 30 -29.66 -4.66 23.85
N ALA A 31 -29.30 -4.70 22.56
CA ALA A 31 -28.17 -5.50 22.08
C ALA A 31 -26.83 -4.99 22.61
N ILE A 32 -26.64 -3.67 22.70
CA ILE A 32 -25.43 -3.05 23.28
C ILE A 32 -25.35 -3.36 24.78
N ASP A 33 -26.42 -3.11 25.53
CA ASP A 33 -26.48 -3.33 26.99
C ASP A 33 -26.22 -4.79 27.38
N GLN A 34 -26.61 -5.72 26.52
CA GLN A 34 -26.43 -7.16 26.71
C GLN A 34 -25.17 -7.71 26.02
N HIS A 35 -24.26 -6.85 25.54
CA HIS A 35 -23.03 -7.24 24.83
C HIS A 35 -23.27 -8.28 23.73
N GLN A 36 -24.33 -8.08 22.93
CA GLN A 36 -24.72 -8.95 21.84
C GLN A 36 -24.14 -8.47 20.50
N ASP A 37 -22.81 -8.43 20.37
CA ASP A 37 -22.12 -7.86 19.20
C ASP A 37 -22.66 -8.39 17.86
N ARG A 38 -22.90 -9.70 17.74
CA ARG A 38 -23.49 -10.30 16.53
C ARG A 38 -24.87 -9.71 16.20
N LYS A 39 -25.69 -9.43 17.21
CA LYS A 39 -27.00 -8.80 17.05
C LYS A 39 -26.84 -7.32 16.68
N VAL A 40 -25.86 -6.63 17.25
CA VAL A 40 -25.50 -5.26 16.84
C VAL A 40 -25.15 -5.25 15.35
N TYR A 41 -24.22 -6.08 14.87
CA TYR A 41 -23.88 -6.18 13.44
C TYR A 41 -25.08 -6.51 12.54
N GLN A 42 -25.97 -7.40 12.98
CA GLN A 42 -27.21 -7.69 12.27
C GLN A 42 -28.10 -6.44 12.15
N LEU A 43 -28.20 -5.64 13.20
CA LEU A 43 -29.02 -4.42 13.21
C LEU A 43 -28.36 -3.29 12.40
N LEU A 44 -27.04 -3.21 12.35
CA LEU A 44 -26.32 -2.22 11.54
C LEU A 44 -26.54 -2.45 10.04
N ASN A 45 -26.56 -3.71 9.60
CA ASN A 45 -26.83 -4.03 8.20
C ASN A 45 -27.55 -5.37 8.03
N GLN A 46 -28.88 -5.34 8.19
CA GLN A 46 -29.71 -6.53 8.13
C GLN A 46 -29.66 -7.22 6.76
N SER A 47 -29.70 -6.45 5.68
CA SER A 47 -29.63 -6.93 4.30
C SER A 47 -28.36 -7.74 4.04
N ARG A 48 -27.20 -7.18 4.41
CA ARG A 48 -25.91 -7.86 4.28
C ARG A 48 -25.86 -9.11 5.15
N PHE A 49 -26.34 -9.02 6.40
CA PHE A 49 -26.36 -10.16 7.32
C PHE A 49 -27.23 -11.31 6.79
N ASP A 50 -28.45 -11.02 6.36
CA ASP A 50 -29.38 -12.04 5.83
C ASP A 50 -28.80 -12.73 4.59
N HIS A 51 -28.14 -11.97 3.70
CA HIS A 51 -27.52 -12.52 2.50
C HIS A 51 -26.21 -13.28 2.77
N GLU A 52 -25.21 -12.64 3.39
CA GLU A 52 -23.86 -13.19 3.54
C GLU A 52 -23.76 -14.22 4.68
N VAL A 53 -24.51 -14.05 5.77
CA VAL A 53 -24.41 -14.92 6.96
C VAL A 53 -25.49 -15.99 6.96
N LEU A 54 -26.73 -15.65 6.58
CA LEU A 54 -27.85 -16.61 6.59
C LEU A 54 -28.15 -17.23 5.22
N GLY A 55 -27.53 -16.74 4.13
CA GLY A 55 -27.74 -17.28 2.78
C GLY A 55 -29.16 -17.06 2.25
N LYS A 56 -29.87 -16.03 2.73
CA LYS A 56 -31.21 -15.65 2.28
C LYS A 56 -31.14 -14.73 1.05
N GLU A 57 -32.28 -14.56 0.38
CA GLU A 57 -32.41 -13.57 -0.69
C GLU A 57 -32.16 -12.15 -0.16
N LEU A 58 -31.50 -11.33 -0.98
CA LEU A 58 -31.14 -9.96 -0.64
C LEU A 58 -32.41 -9.10 -0.54
N THR A 59 -32.79 -8.75 0.70
CA THR A 59 -33.87 -7.79 0.96
C THR A 59 -33.27 -6.44 1.30
N PRO A 60 -33.72 -5.32 0.69
CA PRO A 60 -33.18 -4.01 1.01
C PRO A 60 -33.45 -3.64 2.47
N ASN A 61 -32.49 -2.98 3.11
CA ASN A 61 -32.69 -2.41 4.44
C ASN A 61 -33.84 -1.39 4.41
N HIS A 62 -34.56 -1.26 5.53
CA HIS A 62 -35.54 -0.21 5.65
C HIS A 62 -34.84 1.16 5.56
N PRO A 63 -35.21 2.04 4.61
CA PRO A 63 -34.54 3.34 4.46
C PRO A 63 -34.59 4.20 5.72
N SER A 64 -35.59 3.97 6.57
CA SER A 64 -35.79 4.69 7.83
C SER A 64 -34.80 4.35 8.95
N THR A 65 -34.02 3.26 8.82
CA THR A 65 -33.06 2.82 9.86
C THR A 65 -31.60 3.11 9.52
N VAL A 66 -31.26 3.31 8.24
CA VAL A 66 -29.87 3.54 7.79
C VAL A 66 -29.31 4.85 8.36
N ASP A 67 -30.03 5.96 8.22
CA ASP A 67 -29.57 7.29 8.65
C ASP A 67 -29.50 7.48 10.19
N LEU A 68 -30.03 6.55 10.98
CA LEU A 68 -30.16 6.72 12.44
C LEU A 68 -28.86 6.45 13.20
N VAL A 69 -27.88 5.83 12.55
CA VAL A 69 -26.70 5.28 13.20
C VAL A 69 -25.40 5.93 12.70
N ASP A 70 -25.47 6.69 11.61
CA ASP A 70 -24.32 7.37 11.02
C ASP A 70 -23.62 8.32 12.02
N ASN A 71 -24.37 8.97 12.90
CA ASN A 71 -23.83 9.87 13.93
C ASN A 71 -23.27 9.15 15.18
N LEU A 72 -23.38 7.83 15.25
CA LEU A 72 -22.87 6.98 16.33
C LEU A 72 -21.77 6.03 15.84
N HIS A 73 -21.27 6.24 14.63
CA HIS A 73 -20.33 5.33 13.98
C HIS A 73 -19.06 5.12 14.83
N ASP A 74 -18.46 6.20 15.33
CA ASP A 74 -17.23 6.16 16.13
C ASP A 74 -17.47 5.45 17.48
N GLU A 75 -18.59 5.72 18.15
CA GLU A 75 -18.99 5.04 19.38
C GLU A 75 -19.19 3.54 19.17
N LEU A 76 -19.89 3.16 18.10
CA LEU A 76 -20.18 1.76 17.79
C LEU A 76 -18.92 1.03 17.36
N SER A 77 -18.09 1.66 16.54
CA SER A 77 -16.79 1.13 16.16
C SER A 77 -15.94 0.87 17.40
N ASN A 78 -15.84 1.85 18.30
CA ASN A 78 -15.11 1.68 19.57
C ASN A 78 -15.70 0.54 20.42
N PHE A 79 -17.03 0.48 20.59
CA PHE A 79 -17.70 -0.57 21.35
C PHE A 79 -17.44 -1.98 20.79
N LEU A 80 -17.52 -2.14 19.47
CA LEU A 80 -17.37 -3.43 18.78
C LEU A 80 -15.90 -3.85 18.59
N SER A 81 -14.96 -2.91 18.75
CA SER A 81 -13.54 -3.12 18.43
C SER A 81 -12.88 -4.20 19.27
N THR A 82 -13.24 -4.34 20.56
CA THR A 82 -12.51 -5.19 21.50
C THR A 82 -12.53 -6.66 21.07
N ASN A 83 -13.72 -7.23 20.90
CA ASN A 83 -13.87 -8.63 20.48
C ASN A 83 -13.37 -8.87 19.05
N LEU A 84 -13.48 -7.87 18.18
CA LEU A 84 -13.00 -7.96 16.82
C LEU A 84 -11.48 -8.01 16.79
N ILE A 85 -10.80 -7.08 17.47
CA ILE A 85 -9.33 -7.03 17.54
C ILE A 85 -8.78 -8.29 18.20
N ASP A 86 -9.45 -8.83 19.24
CA ASP A 86 -9.06 -10.10 19.86
C ASP A 86 -9.16 -11.31 18.90
N TYR A 87 -10.21 -11.35 18.07
CA TYR A 87 -10.35 -12.34 17.02
C TYR A 87 -9.27 -12.17 15.94
N LEU A 88 -9.07 -10.93 15.49
CA LEU A 88 -8.11 -10.59 14.45
C LEU A 88 -6.67 -10.82 14.89
N GLY A 89 -6.32 -10.58 16.16
CA GLY A 89 -4.99 -10.88 16.69
C GLY A 89 -4.64 -12.37 16.64
N LYS A 90 -5.64 -13.25 16.57
CA LYS A 90 -5.45 -14.70 16.37
C LYS A 90 -5.51 -15.10 14.90
N ALA A 91 -6.42 -14.51 14.12
CA ALA A 91 -6.61 -14.83 12.71
C ALA A 91 -5.55 -14.19 11.78
N TYR A 92 -5.01 -13.03 12.17
CA TYR A 92 -4.03 -12.22 11.46
C TYR A 92 -2.91 -11.79 12.41
N PRO A 93 -2.09 -12.72 12.93
CA PRO A 93 -1.12 -12.45 14.00
C PRO A 93 0.04 -11.53 13.59
N PHE A 94 0.12 -11.17 12.30
CA PHE A 94 1.11 -10.24 11.76
C PHE A 94 0.61 -8.80 11.67
N PHE A 95 -0.69 -8.56 11.89
CA PHE A 95 -1.25 -7.21 11.92
C PHE A 95 -1.27 -6.64 13.34
N TYR A 96 -0.93 -5.37 13.45
CA TYR A 96 -0.97 -4.59 14.67
C TYR A 96 -1.98 -3.47 14.52
N TYR A 97 -2.90 -3.40 15.48
CA TYR A 97 -4.01 -2.45 15.48
C TYR A 97 -3.70 -1.32 16.44
N GLN A 98 -3.71 -0.09 15.94
CA GLN A 98 -3.51 1.10 16.76
C GLN A 98 -4.70 2.04 16.60
N GLU A 99 -5.38 2.29 17.71
CA GLU A 99 -6.39 3.35 17.78
C GLU A 99 -5.70 4.72 17.70
N TYR A 100 -6.04 5.52 16.69
CA TYR A 100 -5.50 6.87 16.51
C TYR A 100 -6.51 7.97 16.82
N THR A 101 -7.78 7.65 16.64
CA THR A 101 -8.96 8.42 17.05
C THR A 101 -9.98 7.41 17.58
N LYS A 102 -10.85 7.83 18.49
CA LYS A 102 -11.88 6.96 19.07
C LYS A 102 -12.63 6.18 17.97
N GLY A 103 -12.57 4.85 18.02
CA GLY A 103 -13.25 4.00 17.02
C GLY A 103 -12.58 3.95 15.64
N HIS A 104 -11.37 4.49 15.47
CA HIS A 104 -10.61 4.41 14.22
C HIS A 104 -9.25 3.76 14.46
N PHE A 105 -8.97 2.71 13.67
CA PHE A 105 -7.83 1.84 13.88
C PHE A 105 -6.97 1.76 12.63
N ARG A 106 -5.70 2.13 12.76
CA ARG A 106 -4.69 1.86 11.73
C ARG A 106 -4.14 0.46 11.91
N ILE A 107 -3.81 -0.14 10.79
CA ILE A 107 -3.23 -1.47 10.71
C ILE A 107 -1.79 -1.31 10.27
N PHE A 108 -0.88 -1.91 11.03
CA PHE A 108 0.52 -2.00 10.69
C PHE A 108 0.92 -3.43 10.42
N PHE A 109 1.80 -3.62 9.44
CA PHE A 109 2.38 -4.93 9.17
C PHE A 109 3.62 -5.13 10.04
N GLY A 110 3.58 -6.15 10.91
CA GLY A 110 4.69 -6.51 11.77
C GLY A 110 4.99 -5.54 12.93
N ASN A 111 5.93 -5.95 13.79
CA ASN A 111 6.31 -5.22 15.02
C ASN A 111 7.75 -4.69 14.99
N TRP A 112 8.22 -4.26 13.83
CA TRP A 112 9.56 -3.67 13.71
C TRP A 112 9.50 -2.14 13.74
N TRP A 113 10.67 -1.52 13.97
CA TRP A 113 10.80 -0.07 14.13
C TRP A 113 10.38 0.71 12.87
N ASP A 114 10.55 0.10 11.71
CA ASP A 114 10.18 0.63 10.39
C ASP A 114 8.90 -0.02 9.85
N ARG A 115 7.94 -0.32 10.75
CA ARG A 115 6.67 -0.95 10.36
C ARG A 115 5.86 0.00 9.49
N ARG A 116 5.25 -0.56 8.46
CA ARG A 116 4.45 0.16 7.49
C ARG A 116 3.00 0.22 7.92
N GLU A 117 2.40 1.41 7.83
CA GLU A 117 0.94 1.54 7.85
C GLU A 117 0.38 0.89 6.57
N PHE A 118 -0.37 -0.19 6.73
CA PHE A 118 -0.86 -1.01 5.63
C PHE A 118 -2.34 -0.73 5.31
N GLY A 119 -3.02 0.04 6.15
CA GLY A 119 -4.42 0.44 5.94
C GLY A 119 -5.15 0.73 7.24
N GLU A 120 -6.47 0.65 7.19
CA GLU A 120 -7.36 0.86 8.32
C GLU A 120 -8.31 -0.33 8.52
N LEU A 121 -8.78 -0.51 9.76
CA LEU A 121 -9.80 -1.48 10.11
C LEU A 121 -11.14 -0.76 10.23
N ASP A 122 -12.06 -1.08 9.31
CA ASP A 122 -13.47 -0.75 9.46
C ASP A 122 -14.12 -1.79 10.37
N VAL A 123 -14.27 -1.45 11.65
CA VAL A 123 -14.84 -2.32 12.67
C VAL A 123 -16.32 -2.59 12.41
N VAL A 124 -17.06 -1.60 11.91
CA VAL A 124 -18.52 -1.68 11.69
C VAL A 124 -18.83 -2.60 10.53
N ASN A 125 -18.04 -2.56 9.46
CA ASN A 125 -18.18 -3.45 8.32
C ASN A 125 -17.34 -4.73 8.42
N VAL A 126 -16.51 -4.84 9.46
CA VAL A 126 -15.59 -5.98 9.69
C VAL A 126 -14.75 -6.22 8.44
N LYS A 127 -14.02 -5.19 8.03
CA LYS A 127 -13.27 -5.16 6.78
C LYS A 127 -11.95 -4.44 6.97
N PHE A 128 -10.94 -4.87 6.21
CA PHE A 128 -9.72 -4.10 6.04
C PHE A 128 -9.83 -3.18 4.82
N ASP A 129 -9.54 -1.90 5.03
CA ASP A 129 -9.35 -0.92 3.98
C ASP A 129 -7.85 -0.70 3.81
N PHE A 130 -7.25 -1.55 2.99
CA PHE A 130 -5.81 -1.50 2.72
C PHE A 130 -5.42 -0.26 1.94
N ASN A 131 -4.21 0.25 2.22
CA ASN A 131 -3.58 1.25 1.38
C ASN A 131 -3.30 0.62 0.00
N GLU A 132 -3.91 1.17 -1.05
CA GLU A 132 -3.87 0.61 -2.41
C GLU A 132 -2.45 0.51 -2.98
N GLU A 133 -1.60 1.51 -2.72
CA GLU A 133 -0.21 1.53 -3.17
C GLU A 133 0.56 0.38 -2.51
N GLU A 134 0.43 0.25 -1.19
CA GLU A 134 1.16 -0.75 -0.42
C GLU A 134 0.66 -2.18 -0.68
N TYR A 135 -0.65 -2.34 -0.86
CA TYR A 135 -1.26 -3.59 -1.27
C TYR A 135 -0.78 -4.03 -2.65
N THR A 136 -0.82 -3.12 -3.62
CA THR A 136 -0.38 -3.41 -5.00
C THR A 136 1.09 -3.77 -5.05
N LYS A 137 1.91 -3.07 -4.26
CA LYS A 137 3.34 -3.37 -4.13
C LYS A 137 3.58 -4.78 -3.58
N LEU A 138 2.87 -5.16 -2.52
CA LEU A 138 2.95 -6.50 -1.94
C LEU A 138 2.47 -7.58 -2.92
N ALA A 139 1.33 -7.38 -3.56
CA ALA A 139 0.79 -8.30 -4.57
C ALA A 139 1.80 -8.50 -5.72
N LYS A 140 2.41 -7.41 -6.19
CA LYS A 140 3.42 -7.49 -7.25
C LYS A 140 4.69 -8.21 -6.80
N ALA A 141 5.13 -7.97 -5.56
CA ALA A 141 6.27 -8.68 -4.98
C ALA A 141 6.02 -10.19 -4.90
N VAL A 142 4.80 -10.61 -4.54
CA VAL A 142 4.38 -12.02 -4.53
C VAL A 142 4.43 -12.64 -5.92
N GLU A 143 3.97 -11.93 -6.96
CA GLU A 143 4.08 -12.40 -8.35
C GLU A 143 5.54 -12.61 -8.77
N LEU A 144 6.39 -11.60 -8.55
CA LEU A 144 7.80 -11.63 -8.93
C LEU A 144 8.58 -12.72 -8.18
N ALA A 145 8.23 -12.99 -6.92
CA ALA A 145 8.83 -14.05 -6.13
C ALA A 145 8.65 -15.44 -6.78
N ARG A 146 7.58 -15.67 -7.55
CA ARG A 146 7.37 -16.92 -8.31
C ARG A 146 8.41 -17.10 -9.42
N GLU A 147 8.96 -16.00 -9.93
CA GLU A 147 10.04 -15.97 -10.91
C GLU A 147 11.43 -15.84 -10.28
N ASN A 148 11.56 -15.98 -8.95
CA ASN A 148 12.78 -15.71 -8.19
C ASN A 148 13.31 -14.27 -8.35
N LYS A 149 12.42 -13.31 -8.62
CA LYS A 149 12.75 -11.88 -8.72
C LYS A 149 12.25 -11.14 -7.47
N ARG A 150 12.94 -10.05 -7.11
CA ARG A 150 12.47 -9.09 -6.08
C ARG A 150 11.88 -7.85 -6.73
N TYR A 151 10.98 -7.18 -6.04
CA TYR A 151 10.25 -6.01 -6.53
C TYR A 151 11.16 -4.92 -7.11
N ASN A 152 12.21 -4.52 -6.38
CA ASN A 152 13.13 -3.46 -6.81
C ASN A 152 14.38 -3.95 -7.56
N SER A 153 14.42 -5.20 -8.04
CA SER A 153 15.66 -5.77 -8.61
C SER A 153 16.17 -5.01 -9.83
N GLU A 154 15.27 -4.69 -10.77
CA GLU A 154 15.63 -3.97 -12.01
C GLU A 154 16.22 -2.60 -11.68
N LYS A 155 15.56 -1.84 -10.80
CA LYS A 155 16.02 -0.50 -10.44
C LYS A 155 17.36 -0.51 -9.69
N ILE A 156 17.57 -1.50 -8.82
CA ILE A 156 18.84 -1.68 -8.13
C ILE A 156 19.96 -1.97 -9.14
N ASN A 157 19.70 -2.83 -10.14
CA ASN A 157 20.68 -3.15 -11.17
C ASN A 157 21.03 -1.92 -12.01
N GLU A 158 20.04 -1.15 -12.47
CA GLU A 158 20.27 0.09 -13.23
C GLU A 158 21.17 1.08 -12.47
N LEU A 159 20.88 1.33 -11.19
CA LEU A 159 21.65 2.26 -10.36
C LEU A 159 23.06 1.70 -10.06
N SER A 160 23.20 0.38 -9.98
CA SER A 160 24.49 -0.28 -9.77
C SER A 160 25.36 -0.16 -11.02
N GLU A 161 24.80 -0.39 -12.22
CA GLU A 161 25.50 -0.20 -13.50
C GLU A 161 25.89 1.27 -13.72
N GLU A 162 25.02 2.22 -13.35
CA GLU A 162 25.35 3.66 -13.38
C GLU A 162 26.52 3.98 -12.45
N ASN A 163 26.52 3.43 -11.24
CA ASN A 163 27.63 3.62 -10.29
C ASN A 163 28.93 3.01 -10.79
N GLU A 164 28.89 1.80 -11.38
CA GLU A 164 30.05 1.17 -11.99
C GLU A 164 30.63 2.04 -13.12
N HIS A 165 29.78 2.62 -13.96
CA HIS A 165 30.21 3.53 -15.02
C HIS A 165 30.84 4.81 -14.47
N LEU A 166 30.21 5.46 -13.49
CA LEU A 166 30.74 6.66 -12.85
C LEU A 166 32.07 6.39 -12.13
N GLN A 167 32.19 5.23 -11.48
CA GLN A 167 33.43 4.82 -10.83
C GLN A 167 34.54 4.60 -11.87
N ALA A 168 34.25 3.95 -13.00
CA ALA A 168 35.21 3.78 -14.08
C ALA A 168 35.67 5.13 -14.67
N LEU A 169 34.79 6.13 -14.74
CA LEU A 169 35.17 7.49 -15.15
C LEU A 169 36.09 8.17 -14.14
N LEU A 170 35.85 7.99 -12.84
CA LEU A 170 36.73 8.50 -11.78
C LEU A 170 38.11 7.81 -11.78
N ASP A 171 38.13 6.49 -11.92
CA ASP A 171 39.36 5.70 -11.90
C ASP A 171 40.27 5.99 -13.12
N SER A 172 39.68 6.41 -14.25
CA SER A 172 40.39 6.76 -15.49
C SER A 172 40.82 8.23 -15.59
N GLU A 173 40.65 9.04 -14.53
CA GLU A 173 40.90 10.50 -14.57
C GLU A 173 42.34 10.86 -14.97
N GLU A 174 43.35 10.19 -14.38
CA GLU A 174 44.76 10.47 -14.68
C GLU A 174 45.14 10.06 -16.11
N GLU A 175 44.62 8.93 -16.60
CA GLU A 175 44.82 8.48 -17.98
C GLU A 175 44.15 9.45 -18.97
N ARG A 176 42.96 9.94 -18.64
CA ARG A 176 42.19 10.90 -19.46
C ARG A 176 42.94 12.23 -19.58
N GLU A 177 43.44 12.76 -18.47
CA GLU A 177 44.22 14.01 -18.45
C GLU A 177 45.54 13.86 -19.22
N SER A 178 46.25 12.74 -19.05
CA SER A 178 47.47 12.47 -19.83
C SER A 178 47.19 12.37 -21.33
N LYS A 179 46.10 11.70 -21.72
CA LYS A 179 45.70 11.57 -23.13
C LYS A 179 45.27 12.92 -23.71
N ARG A 180 44.55 13.73 -22.93
CA ARG A 180 44.16 15.09 -23.31
C ARG A 180 45.38 15.97 -23.56
N ALA A 181 46.35 15.98 -22.65
CA ALA A 181 47.60 16.72 -22.81
C ALA A 181 48.37 16.28 -24.07
N GLN A 182 48.42 14.98 -24.35
CA GLN A 182 49.06 14.47 -25.56
C GLN A 182 48.34 14.90 -26.85
N LEU A 183 47.00 14.83 -26.88
CA LEU A 183 46.20 15.29 -28.02
C LEU A 183 46.34 16.80 -28.25
N GLU A 184 46.44 17.60 -27.19
CA GLU A 184 46.70 19.05 -27.31
C GLU A 184 48.07 19.34 -27.94
N ASP A 185 49.10 18.58 -27.56
CA ASP A 185 50.44 18.70 -28.14
C ASP A 185 50.47 18.22 -29.61
N ASP A 186 49.82 17.10 -29.93
CA ASP A 186 49.66 16.61 -31.31
C ASP A 186 48.93 17.63 -32.19
N LEU A 187 47.89 18.29 -31.64
CA LEU A 187 47.14 19.33 -32.34
C LEU A 187 48.00 20.58 -32.61
N ARG A 188 48.83 21.00 -31.63
CA ARG A 188 49.78 22.12 -31.79
C ARG A 188 50.83 21.79 -32.86
N GLU A 189 51.39 20.59 -32.84
CA GLU A 189 52.37 20.15 -33.82
C GLU A 189 51.78 20.09 -35.24
N ALA A 190 50.59 19.48 -35.39
CA ALA A 190 49.87 19.42 -36.66
C ALA A 190 49.55 20.82 -37.22
N SER A 191 49.21 21.76 -36.35
CA SER A 191 48.92 23.16 -36.72
C SER A 191 50.20 23.92 -37.13
N SER A 192 51.34 23.66 -36.48
CA SER A 192 52.62 24.30 -36.80
C SER A 192 53.21 23.86 -38.15
N ARG A 193 52.93 22.63 -38.57
CA ARG A 193 53.38 22.04 -39.85
C ARG A 193 52.48 22.44 -41.04
N SER A 194 51.37 23.14 -40.76
CA SER A 194 50.39 23.57 -41.74
C SER A 194 50.85 24.82 -42.50
N GLY A 195 51.69 24.64 -43.51
CA GLY A 195 51.95 25.69 -44.53
C GLY A 195 50.76 25.88 -45.48
N ILE A 196 50.85 26.86 -46.38
CA ILE A 196 49.79 27.37 -47.30
C ILE A 196 49.12 26.27 -48.19
N PHE A 197 49.65 25.05 -48.22
CA PHE A 197 49.07 23.88 -48.92
C PHE A 197 48.72 22.77 -47.92
N GLU A 198 47.64 22.96 -47.16
CA GLU A 198 47.10 21.94 -46.26
C GLU A 198 46.36 20.87 -47.06
N SER A 199 46.73 19.60 -46.92
CA SER A 199 46.04 18.48 -47.58
C SER A 199 44.71 18.19 -46.89
N LYS A 200 43.74 17.67 -47.66
CA LYS A 200 42.43 17.25 -47.12
C LYS A 200 42.56 16.26 -45.95
N GLU A 201 43.54 15.36 -46.01
CA GLU A 201 43.86 14.38 -44.98
C GLU A 201 44.40 15.01 -43.68
N SER A 202 45.21 16.08 -43.78
CA SER A 202 45.70 16.82 -42.60
C SER A 202 44.59 17.55 -41.85
N ARG A 203 43.57 18.01 -42.59
CA ARG A 203 42.39 18.66 -42.04
C ARG A 203 41.47 17.67 -41.32
N GLU A 204 41.17 16.52 -41.96
CA GLU A 204 40.38 15.44 -41.36
C GLU A 204 41.02 14.90 -40.08
N SER A 205 42.35 14.78 -40.05
CA SER A 205 43.09 14.34 -38.85
C SER A 205 42.98 15.34 -37.70
N ARG A 206 43.04 16.65 -37.98
CA ARG A 206 42.83 17.70 -36.96
C ARG A 206 41.40 17.70 -36.43
N GLU A 207 40.42 17.55 -37.32
CA GLU A 207 39.01 17.45 -36.93
C GLU A 207 38.77 16.24 -36.02
N ALA A 208 39.40 15.10 -36.29
CA ALA A 208 39.33 13.91 -35.43
C ALA A 208 39.97 14.14 -34.04
N ILE A 209 41.12 14.83 -33.97
CA ILE A 209 41.76 15.17 -32.69
C ILE A 209 40.87 16.11 -31.87
N VAL A 210 40.27 17.13 -32.50
CA VAL A 210 39.34 18.06 -31.83
C VAL A 210 38.12 17.31 -31.30
N GLN A 211 37.56 16.37 -32.06
CA GLN A 211 36.46 15.54 -31.60
C GLN A 211 36.84 14.68 -30.39
N GLN A 212 38.03 14.08 -30.38
CA GLN A 212 38.51 13.30 -29.22
C GLN A 212 38.71 14.18 -27.98
N ILE A 213 39.28 15.38 -28.12
CA ILE A 213 39.40 16.33 -27.00
C ILE A 213 38.01 16.71 -26.46
N SER A 214 37.05 16.99 -27.34
CA SER A 214 35.67 17.30 -26.94
C SER A 214 35.02 16.16 -26.16
N GLN A 215 35.23 14.90 -26.57
CA GLN A 215 34.73 13.73 -25.84
C GLN A 215 35.35 13.60 -24.45
N LEU A 216 36.67 13.83 -24.33
CA LEU A 216 37.35 13.80 -23.03
C LEU A 216 36.87 14.93 -22.11
N ASP A 217 36.58 16.12 -22.65
CA ASP A 217 36.03 17.25 -21.90
C ASP A 217 34.59 16.95 -21.41
N GLU A 218 33.76 16.29 -22.22
CA GLU A 218 32.41 15.83 -21.82
C GLU A 218 32.49 14.79 -20.69
N GLU A 219 33.38 13.81 -20.79
CA GLU A 219 33.64 12.82 -19.74
C GLU A 219 34.14 13.48 -18.44
N GLN A 220 35.02 14.48 -18.54
CA GLN A 220 35.52 15.23 -17.39
C GLN A 220 34.44 16.11 -16.76
N GLN A 221 33.49 16.62 -17.55
CA GLN A 221 32.34 17.32 -16.99
C GLN A 221 31.42 16.35 -16.22
N ALA A 222 31.29 15.10 -16.68
CA ALA A 222 30.52 14.06 -16.00
C ALA A 222 31.15 13.61 -14.66
N THR A 223 32.48 13.66 -14.51
CA THR A 223 33.15 13.32 -13.24
C THR A 223 32.91 14.35 -12.14
N HIS A 224 32.62 15.61 -12.47
CA HIS A 224 32.45 16.70 -11.50
C HIS A 224 31.43 16.38 -10.40
N ASN A 225 30.33 15.71 -10.76
CA ASN A 225 29.28 15.29 -9.82
C ASN A 225 29.25 13.77 -9.60
N ALA A 226 30.18 13.01 -10.16
CA ALA A 226 30.15 11.54 -10.13
C ALA A 226 30.14 11.01 -8.69
N LEU A 227 31.00 11.53 -7.81
CA LEU A 227 31.07 11.08 -6.41
C LEU A 227 29.77 11.32 -5.65
N ASP A 228 29.13 12.48 -5.84
CA ASP A 228 27.86 12.80 -5.18
C ASP A 228 26.70 11.98 -5.75
N ASN A 229 26.71 11.72 -7.07
CA ASN A 229 25.75 10.83 -7.71
C ASN A 229 25.88 9.38 -7.23
N ILE A 230 27.11 8.86 -7.11
CA ILE A 230 27.36 7.51 -6.56
C ILE A 230 26.78 7.40 -5.15
N LYS A 231 27.11 8.34 -4.25
CA LYS A 231 26.59 8.33 -2.87
C LYS A 231 25.06 8.41 -2.82
N ARG A 232 24.45 9.23 -3.68
CA ARG A 232 22.99 9.33 -3.78
C ARG A 232 22.38 8.01 -4.26
N ASN A 233 22.95 7.41 -5.29
CA ASN A 233 22.52 6.13 -5.84
C ASN A 233 22.67 5.00 -4.82
N GLU A 234 23.79 4.94 -4.08
CA GLU A 234 24.00 3.97 -3.00
C GLU A 234 22.94 4.06 -1.90
N LYS A 235 22.56 5.30 -1.51
CA LYS A 235 21.48 5.51 -0.55
C LYS A 235 20.15 4.97 -1.08
N ILE A 236 19.83 5.25 -2.34
CA ILE A 236 18.60 4.75 -2.98
C ILE A 236 18.62 3.21 -3.05
N ILE A 237 19.73 2.61 -3.48
CA ILE A 237 19.91 1.14 -3.52
C ILE A 237 19.68 0.52 -2.14
N LEU A 238 20.23 1.14 -1.09
CA LEU A 238 20.06 0.67 0.28
C LEU A 238 18.59 0.71 0.70
N ASP A 239 17.88 1.80 0.42
CA ASP A 239 16.47 1.93 0.79
C ASP A 239 15.59 0.96 -0.03
N LEU A 240 15.85 0.79 -1.33
CA LEU A 240 15.18 -0.23 -2.17
C LEU A 240 15.45 -1.66 -1.68
N SER A 241 16.64 -1.93 -1.13
CA SER A 241 17.01 -3.23 -0.58
C SER A 241 16.31 -3.52 0.76
N LYS A 242 16.16 -2.51 1.62
CA LYS A 242 15.33 -2.61 2.82
C LYS A 242 13.88 -2.87 2.46
N GLU A 243 13.35 -2.15 1.48
CA GLU A 243 11.99 -2.33 0.97
C GLU A 243 11.74 -3.76 0.50
N ASN A 244 12.64 -4.32 -0.30
CA ASN A 244 12.57 -5.73 -0.72
C ASN A 244 12.57 -6.71 0.47
N THR A 245 13.31 -6.38 1.52
CA THR A 245 13.40 -7.20 2.74
C THR A 245 12.09 -7.16 3.51
N ILE A 246 11.48 -5.97 3.66
CA ILE A 246 10.17 -5.78 4.28
C ILE A 246 9.11 -6.59 3.53
N LEU A 247 8.99 -6.43 2.21
CA LEU A 247 8.04 -7.17 1.38
C LEU A 247 8.21 -8.69 1.51
N SER A 248 9.46 -9.17 1.62
CA SER A 248 9.74 -10.60 1.82
C SER A 248 9.24 -11.11 3.17
N TYR A 249 9.36 -10.31 4.24
CA TYR A 249 8.83 -10.65 5.56
C TYR A 249 7.31 -10.60 5.62
N GLU A 250 6.69 -9.62 4.96
CA GLU A 250 5.24 -9.50 4.85
C GLU A 250 4.66 -10.72 4.11
N GLN A 251 5.21 -11.03 2.94
CA GLN A 251 4.84 -12.23 2.18
C GLN A 251 5.01 -13.50 2.99
N LYS A 252 6.14 -13.66 3.69
CA LYS A 252 6.38 -14.84 4.53
C LYS A 252 5.34 -14.95 5.63
N SER A 253 5.03 -13.85 6.32
CA SER A 253 4.04 -13.84 7.40
C SER A 253 2.65 -14.23 6.92
N ILE A 254 2.27 -13.77 5.71
CA ILE A 254 1.01 -14.20 5.06
C ILE A 254 1.05 -15.69 4.77
N ASN A 255 2.11 -16.18 4.14
CA ASN A 255 2.22 -17.59 3.77
C ASN A 255 2.30 -18.52 4.99
N ASP A 256 2.92 -18.10 6.08
CA ASP A 256 3.03 -18.89 7.31
C ASP A 256 1.65 -19.09 7.98
N VAL A 257 0.71 -18.15 7.80
CA VAL A 257 -0.65 -18.20 8.38
C VAL A 257 -1.68 -18.77 7.40
N PHE A 258 -1.68 -18.31 6.16
CA PHE A 258 -2.70 -18.63 5.15
C PHE A 258 -2.24 -19.64 4.10
N GLY A 259 -0.95 -19.98 4.06
CA GLY A 259 -0.36 -20.87 3.05
C GLY A 259 -0.08 -20.19 1.71
N SER A 260 -0.96 -19.27 1.28
CA SER A 260 -0.75 -18.49 0.07
C SER A 260 -1.37 -17.09 0.16
N PHE A 261 -0.85 -16.16 -0.65
CA PHE A 261 -1.43 -14.82 -0.78
C PHE A 261 -2.89 -14.84 -1.26
N ASN A 262 -3.23 -15.75 -2.18
CA ASN A 262 -4.59 -15.90 -2.68
C ASN A 262 -5.56 -16.41 -1.59
N ASP A 263 -5.09 -17.24 -0.66
CA ASP A 263 -5.92 -17.69 0.46
C ASP A 263 -6.07 -16.61 1.54
N PHE A 264 -5.08 -15.72 1.68
CA PHE A 264 -5.22 -14.48 2.45
C PHE A 264 -6.27 -13.54 1.85
N GLU A 265 -6.28 -13.35 0.52
CA GLU A 265 -7.30 -12.55 -0.17
C GLU A 265 -8.71 -13.11 0.09
N LYS A 266 -8.89 -14.42 -0.08
CA LYS A 266 -10.17 -15.09 0.22
C LYS A 266 -10.57 -14.94 1.69
N ALA A 267 -9.61 -15.02 2.61
CA ALA A 267 -9.90 -14.85 4.04
C ALA A 267 -10.39 -13.43 4.33
N ASN A 268 -9.81 -12.41 3.69
CA ASN A 268 -10.25 -11.03 3.80
C ASN A 268 -11.66 -10.83 3.23
N ASP A 269 -11.95 -11.42 2.07
CA ASP A 269 -13.29 -11.38 1.46
C ASP A 269 -14.36 -12.03 2.36
N GLN A 270 -13.97 -13.06 3.10
CA GLN A 270 -14.86 -13.81 3.99
C GLN A 270 -14.85 -13.30 5.44
N LEU A 271 -14.10 -12.24 5.74
CA LEU A 271 -13.79 -11.82 7.11
C LEU A 271 -15.05 -11.55 7.93
N TYR A 272 -16.00 -10.81 7.37
CA TYR A 272 -17.29 -10.50 8.00
C TYR A 272 -18.05 -11.76 8.38
N VAL A 273 -18.22 -12.69 7.44
CA VAL A 273 -18.94 -13.95 7.68
C VAL A 273 -18.20 -14.83 8.69
N ALA A 274 -16.88 -14.93 8.58
CA ALA A 274 -16.04 -15.72 9.48
C ALA A 274 -16.14 -15.21 10.92
N TYR A 275 -16.02 -13.90 11.13
CA TYR A 275 -16.11 -13.28 12.45
C TYR A 275 -17.51 -13.40 13.06
N LEU A 276 -18.58 -13.14 12.30
CA LEU A 276 -19.94 -13.28 12.84
C LEU A 276 -20.31 -14.72 13.20
N ASN A 277 -19.77 -15.69 12.47
CA ASN A 277 -19.88 -17.11 12.82
C ASN A 277 -19.04 -17.47 14.05
N HIS A 278 -17.89 -16.81 14.25
CA HIS A 278 -17.12 -16.95 15.48
C HIS A 278 -17.91 -16.45 16.70
N LEU A 279 -18.50 -15.26 16.63
CA LEU A 279 -19.35 -14.71 17.70
C LEU A 279 -20.54 -15.62 18.05
N ALA A 280 -21.13 -16.30 17.05
CA ALA A 280 -22.20 -17.26 17.28
C ALA A 280 -21.74 -18.48 18.11
N LYS A 281 -20.49 -18.93 17.92
CA LYS A 281 -19.92 -20.08 18.62
C LYS A 281 -19.47 -19.71 20.04
N THR A 282 -18.87 -18.54 20.23
CA THR A 282 -18.37 -18.10 21.55
C THR A 282 -19.50 -17.96 22.57
N LYS A 283 -20.69 -17.46 22.16
CA LYS A 283 -21.89 -17.42 23.03
C LYS A 283 -22.43 -18.79 23.46
N VAL A 284 -22.15 -19.85 22.71
CA VAL A 284 -22.58 -21.22 23.07
C VAL A 284 -21.63 -21.84 24.10
N GLY A 285 -20.36 -21.40 24.14
CA GLY A 285 -19.37 -21.86 25.10
C GLY A 285 -19.55 -21.30 26.52
N GLU A 286 -19.99 -20.05 26.67
CA GLU A 286 -20.20 -19.40 27.98
C GLU A 286 -21.44 -19.90 28.75
N ASN A 287 -22.33 -20.65 28.11
CA ASN A 287 -23.52 -21.23 28.76
C ASN A 287 -23.28 -22.66 29.32
N HIS A 288 -22.03 -23.13 29.30
CA HIS A 288 -21.65 -24.47 29.77
C HIS A 288 -20.49 -24.50 30.79
N GLU A 289 -20.22 -23.38 31.46
CA GLU A 289 -19.40 -23.34 32.69
C GLU A 289 -20.21 -22.88 33.90
#